data_AF-A0A527W811-F1
#
_entry.id   AF-A0A527W811-F1
#
_cell.length_a   1.000
_cell.length_b   1.000
_cell.length_c   1.000
_cell.angle_alpha   90.00
_cell.angle_beta   90.00
_cell.angle_gamma   90.00
#
_symmetry.space_group_name_H-M   'P 1'
#
loop_
_entity.id
_entity.type
_entity.pdbx_description
1 polymer ?
#
loop_
_entity_poly.entity_id
_entity_poly.type
_entity_poly.pdbx_seq_one_letter_code
_entity_poly.pdbx_strand_id
1 'polypeptide(L)'
;MTFSRGTAEEIAAALAANGLILRSGFTFGDDEMEPAGLSGFPAKSVLLVGQAGAAPWPYFQRWLEGQPRAIANPLDSWSREVIGAVAKEFGARAVSPSDRPYLPFQQWAMRAEGLRPSPLGILMHPQYGLWHAYRGALLFENEISVPELHPAIHLCDTCVEKPCLKSCPV
;
A
#
# COMPACT_ATOMS: atom_id res chain seq x y z
N MET A 1 16.31 -1.13 -16.45
CA MET A 1 17.08 -0.02 -15.86
C MET A 1 16.68 0.07 -14.40
N THR A 2 17.59 0.36 -13.47
CA THR A 2 17.25 0.51 -12.05
C THR A 2 17.00 1.98 -11.76
N PHE A 3 15.82 2.30 -11.22
CA PHE A 3 15.50 3.65 -10.76
C PHE A 3 16.11 3.92 -9.38
N SER A 4 16.63 5.13 -9.22
CA SER A 4 17.35 5.54 -8.01
C SER A 4 16.40 5.74 -6.83
N ARG A 5 16.96 5.77 -5.61
CA ARG A 5 16.26 6.14 -4.38
C ARG A 5 15.51 7.49 -4.48
N GLY A 6 16.01 8.43 -5.30
CA GLY A 6 15.35 9.71 -5.53
C GLY A 6 13.94 9.56 -6.13
N THR A 7 13.71 8.56 -6.97
CA THR A 7 12.40 8.29 -7.56
C THR A 7 11.37 7.88 -6.51
N ALA A 8 11.76 7.09 -5.50
CA ALA A 8 10.85 6.71 -4.41
C ALA A 8 10.48 7.91 -3.53
N GLU A 9 11.42 8.83 -3.30
CA GLU A 9 11.19 10.06 -2.53
C GLU A 9 10.26 11.03 -3.28
N GLU A 10 10.42 11.17 -4.60
CA GLU A 10 9.52 11.95 -5.45
C GLU A 10 8.09 11.37 -5.47
N ILE A 11 7.96 10.05 -5.60
CA ILE A 11 6.67 9.35 -5.51
C ILE A 11 6.02 9.57 -4.13
N ALA A 12 6.81 9.46 -3.06
CA ALA A 12 6.31 9.71 -1.70
C ALA A 12 5.79 11.15 -1.54
N ALA A 13 6.50 12.13 -2.10
CA ALA A 13 6.07 13.53 -2.09
C ALA A 13 4.77 13.75 -2.88
N ALA A 14 4.65 13.15 -4.07
CA ALA A 14 3.44 13.25 -4.91
C ALA A 14 2.20 12.62 -4.21
N LEU A 15 2.38 11.50 -3.52
CA LEU A 15 1.34 10.87 -2.70
C LEU A 15 0.97 11.73 -1.49
N ALA A 16 1.97 12.26 -0.78
CA ALA A 16 1.79 13.08 0.41
C ALA A 16 1.05 14.40 0.12
N ALA A 17 1.23 14.97 -1.08
CA ALA A 17 0.47 16.14 -1.55
C ALA A 17 -1.05 15.90 -1.55
N ASN A 18 -1.47 14.64 -1.55
CA ASN A 18 -2.87 14.22 -1.51
C ASN A 18 -3.23 13.44 -0.23
N GLY A 19 -2.38 13.45 0.81
CA GLY A 19 -2.69 12.79 2.09
C GLY A 19 -2.56 11.27 2.09
N LEU A 20 -2.03 10.66 1.02
CA LEU A 20 -1.59 9.27 1.00
C LEU A 20 -0.10 9.17 1.35
N ILE A 21 0.34 8.00 1.78
CA ILE A 21 1.74 7.73 2.07
C ILE A 21 2.25 6.57 1.23
N LEU A 22 3.51 6.70 0.79
CA LEU A 22 4.30 5.55 0.36
C LEU A 22 4.56 4.69 1.59
N ARG A 23 4.20 3.40 1.53
CA ARG A 23 4.36 2.45 2.63
C ARG A 23 5.74 1.82 2.60
N SER A 24 5.99 1.02 1.59
CA SER A 24 7.29 0.45 1.23
C SER A 24 7.13 -0.28 -0.12
N GLY A 25 8.15 -0.98 -0.59
CA GLY A 25 8.07 -1.81 -1.78
C GLY A 25 9.07 -2.95 -1.79
N PHE A 26 9.09 -3.70 -2.87
CA PHE A 26 10.09 -4.73 -3.13
C PHE A 26 10.21 -4.99 -4.64
N THR A 27 11.31 -5.64 -5.03
CA THR A 27 11.50 -6.20 -6.37
C THR A 27 10.98 -7.63 -6.41
N PHE A 28 10.23 -7.99 -7.44
CA PHE A 28 9.80 -9.37 -7.64
C PHE A 28 11.00 -10.27 -7.97
N GLY A 29 10.92 -11.54 -7.61
CA GLY A 29 11.94 -12.54 -7.97
C GLY A 29 11.63 -13.20 -9.32
N ASP A 30 12.66 -13.70 -10.01
CA ASP A 30 12.57 -14.25 -11.37
C ASP A 30 11.58 -15.43 -11.52
N ASP A 31 11.25 -16.14 -10.43
CA ASP A 31 10.35 -17.29 -10.41
C ASP A 31 8.94 -16.97 -9.88
N GLU A 32 8.62 -15.69 -9.68
CA GLU A 32 7.32 -15.27 -9.12
C GLU A 32 6.28 -15.03 -10.22
N MET A 33 5.00 -15.29 -9.90
CA MET A 33 3.90 -14.88 -10.79
C MET A 33 3.71 -13.37 -10.66
N GLU A 34 4.43 -12.63 -11.50
CA GLU A 34 4.43 -11.17 -11.54
C GLU A 34 3.11 -10.63 -12.14
N PRO A 35 2.46 -9.64 -11.49
CA PRO A 35 1.38 -8.94 -12.13
C PRO A 35 1.91 -8.15 -13.34
N ALA A 36 1.11 -8.04 -14.39
CA ALA A 36 1.49 -7.23 -15.54
C ALA A 36 1.68 -5.76 -15.14
N GLY A 37 2.75 -5.13 -15.61
CA GLY A 37 3.02 -3.71 -15.56
C GLY A 37 2.20 -2.90 -16.56
N LEU A 38 2.65 -1.67 -16.83
CA LEU A 38 1.91 -0.69 -17.61
C LEU A 38 1.77 -1.07 -19.10
N SER A 39 2.81 -1.65 -19.68
CA SER A 39 2.86 -2.11 -21.08
C SER A 39 2.42 -3.57 -21.24
N GLY A 40 2.02 -4.23 -20.14
CA GLY A 40 1.61 -5.63 -20.15
C GLY A 40 2.76 -6.62 -19.89
N PHE A 41 4.00 -6.14 -19.82
CA PHE A 41 5.14 -6.98 -19.41
C PHE A 41 5.11 -7.24 -17.90
N PRO A 42 5.74 -8.31 -17.39
CA PRO A 42 5.86 -8.56 -15.96
C PRO A 42 6.43 -7.35 -15.20
N ALA A 43 5.80 -7.00 -14.07
CA ALA A 43 6.28 -5.94 -13.20
C ALA A 43 7.48 -6.43 -12.38
N LYS A 44 8.60 -5.71 -12.45
CA LYS A 44 9.84 -6.01 -11.71
C LYS A 44 9.85 -5.47 -10.30
N SER A 45 9.06 -4.43 -10.01
CA SER A 45 8.94 -3.89 -8.66
C SER A 45 7.55 -3.38 -8.36
N VAL A 46 7.23 -3.36 -7.07
CA VAL A 46 5.97 -2.85 -6.55
C VAL A 46 6.24 -1.89 -5.40
N LEU A 47 5.55 -0.75 -5.42
CA LEU A 47 5.49 0.18 -4.31
C LEU A 47 4.06 0.17 -3.74
N LEU A 48 3.91 -0.12 -2.46
CA LEU A 48 2.63 -0.09 -1.76
C LEU A 48 2.28 1.32 -1.33
N VAL A 49 1.01 1.66 -1.52
CA VAL A 49 0.45 2.97 -1.19
C VAL A 49 -0.70 2.78 -0.22
N GLY A 50 -0.80 3.67 0.76
CA GLY A 50 -1.86 3.59 1.75
C GLY A 50 -2.02 4.86 2.56
N GLN A 51 -2.64 4.70 3.72
CA GLN A 51 -2.70 5.74 4.73
C GLN A 51 -2.31 5.20 6.10
N ALA A 52 -1.99 6.13 7.00
CA ALA A 52 -1.91 5.88 8.43
C ALA A 52 -2.54 7.05 9.20
N GLY A 53 -3.21 6.72 10.30
CA GLY A 53 -3.88 7.69 11.16
C GLY A 53 -4.93 8.54 10.44
N ALA A 54 -5.07 9.79 10.88
CA ALA A 54 -6.09 10.73 10.41
C ALA A 54 -5.64 11.62 9.23
N ALA A 55 -4.38 11.52 8.81
CA ALA A 55 -3.78 12.35 7.77
C ALA A 55 -4.58 12.46 6.45
N PRO A 56 -5.18 11.39 5.89
CA PRO A 56 -5.90 11.50 4.62
C PRO A 56 -7.22 12.28 4.71
N TRP A 57 -7.84 12.40 5.89
CA TRP A 57 -9.23 12.87 6.00
C TRP A 57 -9.46 14.29 5.46
N PRO A 58 -8.62 15.30 5.76
CA PRO A 58 -8.82 16.64 5.21
C PRO A 58 -8.74 16.67 3.68
N TYR A 59 -7.92 15.82 3.07
CA TYR A 59 -7.77 15.73 1.61
C TYR A 59 -8.97 15.04 0.98
N PHE A 60 -9.36 13.90 1.54
CA PHE A 60 -10.54 13.15 1.12
C PHE A 60 -11.82 13.98 1.23
N GLN A 61 -12.02 14.70 2.35
CA GLN A 61 -13.20 15.53 2.55
C GLN A 61 -13.28 16.67 1.52
N ARG A 62 -12.18 17.40 1.28
CA ARG A 62 -12.14 18.44 0.24
C ARG A 62 -12.42 17.87 -1.15
N TRP A 63 -11.87 16.70 -1.48
CA TRP A 63 -12.17 16.03 -2.73
C TRP A 63 -13.66 15.65 -2.82
N LEU A 64 -14.24 15.13 -1.73
CA LEU A 64 -15.62 14.67 -1.68
C LEU A 64 -16.61 15.84 -1.83
N GLU A 65 -16.35 16.97 -1.18
CA GLU A 65 -17.14 18.21 -1.29
C GLU A 65 -17.16 18.77 -2.71
N GLY A 66 -16.09 18.54 -3.48
CA GLY A 66 -15.98 18.95 -4.88
C GLY A 66 -16.74 18.05 -5.87
N GLN A 67 -17.32 16.93 -5.42
CA GLN A 67 -17.95 15.97 -6.33
C GLN A 67 -19.35 16.45 -6.75
N PRO A 68 -19.66 16.44 -8.06
CA PRO A 68 -20.93 16.98 -8.56
C PRO A 68 -22.15 16.12 -8.18
N ARG A 69 -21.92 14.85 -7.79
CA ARG A 69 -22.96 13.88 -7.43
C ARG A 69 -22.41 12.90 -6.39
N ALA A 70 -23.31 12.20 -5.71
CA ALA A 70 -22.93 11.10 -4.83
C ALA A 70 -22.17 10.01 -5.60
N ILE A 71 -21.06 9.56 -5.01
CA ILE A 71 -20.18 8.54 -5.58
C ILE A 71 -20.32 7.26 -4.75
N ALA A 72 -20.45 6.12 -5.42
CA ALA A 72 -20.37 4.82 -4.76
C ALA A 72 -18.92 4.53 -4.35
N ASN A 73 -18.70 4.12 -3.10
CA ASN A 73 -17.37 3.85 -2.54
C ASN A 73 -16.40 5.05 -2.68
N PRO A 74 -16.77 6.24 -2.15
CA PRO A 74 -16.05 7.48 -2.42
C PRO A 74 -14.57 7.43 -2.02
N LEU A 75 -14.25 6.72 -0.93
CA LEU A 75 -12.86 6.58 -0.47
C LEU A 75 -12.01 5.76 -1.44
N ASP A 76 -12.59 4.73 -2.07
CA ASP A 76 -11.90 3.93 -3.08
C ASP A 76 -11.76 4.73 -4.38
N SER A 77 -12.79 5.46 -4.80
CA SER A 77 -12.73 6.35 -5.98
C SER A 77 -11.63 7.40 -5.85
N TRP A 78 -11.59 8.10 -4.72
CA TRP A 78 -10.54 9.08 -4.42
C TRP A 78 -9.15 8.44 -4.42
N SER A 79 -9.00 7.31 -3.74
CA SER A 79 -7.70 6.61 -3.68
C SER A 79 -7.22 6.21 -5.08
N ARG A 80 -8.11 5.69 -5.93
CA ARG A 80 -7.79 5.31 -7.31
C ARG A 80 -7.42 6.51 -8.17
N GLU A 81 -8.09 7.63 -8.00
CA GLU A 81 -7.80 8.86 -8.72
C GLU A 81 -6.39 9.37 -8.38
N VAL A 82 -6.08 9.49 -7.09
CA VAL A 82 -4.77 9.95 -6.61
C VAL A 82 -3.66 8.99 -7.05
N ILE A 83 -3.82 7.69 -6.79
CA ILE A 83 -2.80 6.68 -7.13
C ILE A 83 -2.64 6.56 -8.64
N GLY A 84 -3.74 6.67 -9.40
CA GLY A 84 -3.72 6.65 -10.86
C GLY A 84 -2.99 7.85 -11.47
N ALA A 85 -3.15 9.05 -10.88
CA ALA A 85 -2.42 10.24 -11.30
C ALA A 85 -0.91 10.08 -11.08
N VAL A 86 -0.51 9.61 -9.90
CA VAL A 86 0.91 9.32 -9.59
C VAL A 86 1.45 8.22 -10.51
N ALA A 87 0.69 7.14 -10.74
CA ALA A 87 1.11 6.09 -11.65
C ALA A 87 1.38 6.62 -13.07
N LYS A 88 0.52 7.49 -13.58
CA LYS A 88 0.70 8.11 -14.89
C LYS A 88 1.96 8.98 -14.95
N GLU A 89 2.21 9.78 -13.91
CA GLU A 89 3.37 10.67 -13.83
C GLU A 89 4.70 9.90 -13.82
N PHE A 90 4.76 8.78 -13.09
CA PHE A 90 5.98 8.00 -12.90
C PHE A 90 6.09 6.77 -13.81
N GLY A 91 5.18 6.59 -14.76
CA GLY A 91 5.21 5.45 -15.71
C GLY A 91 4.95 4.09 -15.05
N ALA A 92 4.09 4.05 -14.04
CA ALA A 92 3.66 2.84 -13.34
C ALA A 92 2.26 2.40 -13.78
N ARG A 93 1.91 1.15 -13.47
CA ARG A 93 0.51 0.70 -13.44
C ARG A 93 -0.02 0.80 -12.01
N ALA A 94 -1.11 1.54 -11.82
CA ALA A 94 -1.87 1.53 -10.57
C ALA A 94 -2.73 0.27 -10.46
N VAL A 95 -2.73 -0.36 -9.29
CA VAL A 95 -3.63 -1.45 -8.93
C VAL A 95 -4.22 -1.22 -7.53
N SER A 96 -5.44 -1.71 -7.30
CA SER A 96 -6.18 -1.56 -6.03
C SER A 96 -6.48 -2.91 -5.38
N PRO A 97 -6.62 -2.98 -4.04
CA PRO A 97 -7.01 -4.21 -3.34
C PRO A 97 -8.36 -4.78 -3.80
N SER A 98 -9.23 -3.92 -4.35
CA SER A 98 -10.56 -4.29 -4.87
C SER A 98 -10.57 -4.73 -6.34
N ASP A 99 -9.45 -4.66 -7.05
CA ASP A 99 -9.36 -5.11 -8.44
C ASP A 99 -9.54 -6.63 -8.54
N ARG A 100 -10.09 -7.10 -9.67
CA ARG A 100 -10.23 -8.52 -9.99
C ARG A 100 -9.41 -8.89 -11.24
N PRO A 101 -8.72 -10.05 -11.26
CA PRO A 101 -8.57 -11.00 -10.13
C PRO A 101 -7.81 -10.37 -8.96
N TYR A 102 -8.13 -10.79 -7.74
CA TYR A 102 -7.57 -10.19 -6.53
C TYR A 102 -6.05 -10.37 -6.48
N LEU A 103 -5.35 -9.28 -6.18
CA LEU A 103 -3.91 -9.28 -5.97
C LEU A 103 -3.58 -9.53 -4.49
N PRO A 104 -2.44 -10.16 -4.17
CA PRO A 104 -2.13 -10.61 -2.82
C PRO A 104 -1.57 -9.47 -1.95
N PHE A 105 -2.33 -8.38 -1.81
CA PHE A 105 -1.93 -7.18 -1.06
C PHE A 105 -1.45 -7.46 0.36
N GLN A 106 -2.04 -8.45 1.05
CA GLN A 106 -1.59 -8.85 2.38
C GLN A 106 -0.18 -9.47 2.36
N GLN A 107 0.12 -10.31 1.37
CA GLN A 107 1.46 -10.91 1.22
C GLN A 107 2.47 -9.84 0.81
N TRP A 108 2.08 -8.92 -0.07
CA TRP A 108 2.91 -7.78 -0.44
C TRP A 108 3.24 -6.90 0.77
N ALA A 109 2.25 -6.61 1.63
CA ALA A 109 2.44 -5.87 2.86
C ALA A 109 3.43 -6.57 3.81
N MET A 110 3.30 -7.88 3.99
CA MET A 110 4.22 -8.68 4.81
C MET A 110 5.66 -8.62 4.28
N ARG A 111 5.86 -8.68 2.96
CA ARG A 111 7.18 -8.60 2.33
C ARG A 111 7.77 -7.20 2.37
N ALA A 112 6.99 -6.19 1.98
CA ALA A 112 7.46 -4.82 1.84
C ALA A 112 7.78 -4.16 3.20
N GLU A 113 7.00 -4.48 4.24
CA GLU A 113 7.09 -3.84 5.55
C GLU A 113 7.45 -4.82 6.68
N GLY A 114 7.79 -6.07 6.37
CA GLY A 114 8.20 -7.07 7.38
C GLY A 114 7.12 -7.41 8.38
N LEU A 115 5.85 -7.17 8.02
CA LEU A 115 4.72 -7.40 8.92
C LEU A 115 4.45 -8.89 9.06
N ARG A 116 3.95 -9.27 10.24
CA ARG A 116 3.45 -10.62 10.51
C ARG A 116 1.97 -10.56 10.90
N PRO A 117 1.19 -11.60 10.55
CA PRO A 117 -0.19 -11.69 10.99
C PRO A 117 -0.25 -11.95 12.49
N SER A 118 -1.17 -11.24 13.15
CA SER A 118 -1.65 -11.63 14.48
C SER A 118 -2.34 -13.01 14.43
N PRO A 119 -2.63 -13.64 15.59
CA PRO A 119 -3.43 -14.85 15.63
C PRO A 119 -4.82 -14.75 14.95
N LEU A 120 -5.33 -13.52 14.74
CA LEU A 120 -6.59 -13.26 14.03
C LEU A 120 -6.37 -12.96 12.53
N GLY A 121 -5.16 -13.13 12.01
CA GLY A 121 -4.82 -12.83 10.61
C GLY A 121 -4.63 -11.34 10.30
N ILE A 122 -4.83 -10.44 11.26
CA ILE A 122 -4.71 -8.99 11.04
C ILE A 122 -3.24 -8.56 11.09
N LEU A 123 -2.80 -7.74 10.13
CA LEU A 123 -1.45 -7.16 10.08
C LEU A 123 -1.38 -5.88 10.93
N MET A 124 -0.66 -5.92 12.04
CA MET A 124 -0.44 -4.76 12.91
C MET A 124 0.87 -4.07 12.55
N HIS A 125 0.82 -2.77 12.26
CA HIS A 125 2.02 -1.98 12.01
C HIS A 125 2.67 -1.55 13.34
N PRO A 126 4.00 -1.64 13.51
CA PRO A 126 4.66 -1.32 14.79
C PRO A 126 4.46 0.15 15.22
N GLN A 127 4.34 1.08 14.26
CA GLN A 127 4.12 2.50 14.53
C GLN A 127 2.64 2.90 14.58
N TYR A 128 1.78 2.26 13.77
CA TYR A 128 0.39 2.71 13.56
C TYR A 128 -0.64 1.78 14.21
N GLY A 129 -0.20 0.65 14.79
CA GLY A 129 -1.10 -0.40 15.26
C GLY A 129 -2.02 -0.88 14.15
N LEU A 130 -3.32 -0.76 14.36
CA LEU A 130 -4.37 -1.08 13.40
C LEU A 130 -4.88 0.14 12.60
N TRP A 131 -4.37 1.33 12.89
CA TRP A 131 -4.82 2.59 12.28
C TRP A 131 -4.10 2.86 10.96
N HIS A 132 -4.12 1.88 10.06
CA HIS A 132 -3.51 1.98 8.74
C HIS A 132 -4.25 1.11 7.73
N ALA A 133 -4.13 1.44 6.45
CA ALA A 133 -4.71 0.65 5.37
C ALA A 133 -3.85 0.78 4.11
N TYR A 134 -3.83 -0.26 3.29
CA TYR A 134 -3.31 -0.21 1.92
C TYR A 134 -4.46 0.16 0.98
N ARG A 135 -4.21 1.10 0.07
CA ARG A 135 -5.20 1.63 -0.89
C ARG A 135 -4.87 1.32 -2.33
N GLY A 136 -3.62 1.00 -2.62
CA GLY A 136 -3.20 0.56 -3.92
C GLY A 136 -1.72 0.27 -3.97
N ALA A 137 -1.25 -0.05 -5.16
CA ALA A 137 0.16 -0.24 -5.43
C ALA A 137 0.51 0.31 -6.80
N LEU A 138 1.77 0.71 -6.95
CA LEU A 138 2.37 1.13 -8.20
C LEU A 138 3.28 0.01 -8.68
N LEU A 139 2.96 -0.56 -9.84
CA LEU A 139 3.73 -1.64 -10.47
C LEU A 139 4.63 -1.05 -11.57
N PHE A 140 5.92 -1.38 -11.52
CA PHE A 140 6.91 -0.89 -12.46
C PHE A 140 7.57 -2.04 -13.20
N GLU A 141 7.81 -1.87 -14.50
CA GLU A 141 8.55 -2.83 -15.35
C GLU A 141 10.08 -2.68 -15.21
N ASN A 142 10.50 -1.80 -14.32
CA ASN A 142 11.88 -1.56 -13.93
C ASN A 142 12.04 -1.80 -12.44
N GLU A 143 13.26 -2.11 -12.01
CA GLU A 143 13.59 -2.18 -10.60
C GLU A 143 13.59 -0.77 -9.99
N ILE A 144 12.99 -0.63 -8.81
CA ILE A 144 13.08 0.59 -8.01
C ILE A 144 13.90 0.26 -6.77
N SER A 145 14.89 1.10 -6.47
CA SER A 145 15.59 1.04 -5.20
C SER A 145 14.64 1.41 -4.07
N VAL A 146 14.28 0.42 -3.26
CA VAL A 146 13.46 0.58 -2.06
C VAL A 146 14.34 0.60 -0.81
N PRO A 147 13.98 1.35 0.24
CA PRO A 147 14.70 1.32 1.50
C PRO A 147 14.81 -0.10 2.06
N GLU A 148 15.95 -0.44 2.67
CA GLU A 148 16.12 -1.74 3.32
C GLU A 148 15.08 -1.93 4.44
N LEU A 149 14.56 -3.15 4.49
CA LEU A 149 13.62 -3.57 5.51
C LEU A 149 14.33 -3.67 6.86
N HIS A 150 13.85 -2.91 7.84
CA HIS A 150 14.30 -3.07 9.22
C HIS A 150 13.43 -4.11 9.93
N PRO A 151 14.01 -4.98 10.77
CA PRO A 151 13.24 -5.93 11.57
C PRO A 151 12.18 -5.20 12.41
N ALA A 152 10.91 -5.43 12.12
CA ALA A 152 9.82 -4.87 12.88
C ALA A 152 9.54 -5.72 14.13
N ILE A 153 9.35 -5.07 15.27
CA ILE A 153 8.75 -5.74 16.44
C ILE A 153 7.32 -6.16 16.08
N HIS A 154 6.92 -7.33 16.56
CA HIS A 154 5.54 -7.77 16.41
C HIS A 154 4.80 -7.65 17.74
N LEU A 155 3.78 -6.79 17.78
CA LEU A 155 3.12 -6.40 19.02
C LEU A 155 2.42 -7.57 19.75
N CYS A 156 2.10 -8.67 19.08
CA CYS A 156 1.60 -9.86 19.79
C CYS A 156 2.66 -10.54 20.64
N ASP A 157 3.95 -10.38 20.33
CA ASP A 157 5.03 -11.08 21.02
C ASP A 157 5.20 -10.53 22.45
N THR A 158 4.74 -9.30 22.70
CA THR A 158 4.71 -8.67 24.03
C THR A 158 3.35 -8.80 24.73
N CYS A 159 2.34 -9.37 24.06
CA CYS A 159 0.99 -9.54 24.60
C CYS A 159 0.83 -10.93 25.25
N VAL A 160 1.13 -11.02 26.55
CA VAL A 160 1.08 -12.29 27.31
C VAL A 160 -0.35 -12.88 27.34
N GLU A 161 -1.34 -12.06 27.68
CA GLU A 161 -2.72 -12.51 27.94
C GLU A 161 -3.51 -12.92 26.69
N LYS A 162 -3.10 -12.44 25.50
CA LYS A 162 -3.78 -12.66 24.20
C LYS A 162 -5.32 -12.61 24.28
N PRO A 163 -5.93 -11.55 24.87
CA PRO A 163 -7.37 -11.52 25.12
C PRO A 163 -8.22 -11.58 23.84
N CYS A 164 -7.63 -11.22 22.70
CA CYS A 164 -8.22 -11.34 21.37
C CYS A 164 -8.69 -12.77 21.05
N LEU A 165 -7.98 -13.81 21.50
CA LEU A 165 -8.34 -15.21 21.24
C LEU A 165 -9.61 -15.66 21.96
N LYS A 166 -9.98 -14.99 23.05
CA LYS A 166 -11.23 -15.26 23.78
C LYS A 166 -12.38 -14.37 23.30
N SER A 167 -12.06 -13.17 22.84
CA SER A 167 -13.05 -12.13 22.54
C SER A 167 -13.54 -12.18 21.10
N CYS A 168 -12.69 -12.64 20.18
CA CYS A 168 -13.03 -12.76 18.78
C CYS A 168 -13.50 -14.19 18.49
N PRO A 169 -14.71 -14.39 17.95
CA PRO A 169 -15.10 -15.68 17.41
C PRO A 169 -14.18 -15.97 16.22
N VAL A 170 -13.39 -17.04 16.32
CA VAL A 170 -12.54 -17.55 15.23
C VAL A 170 -13.21 -18.72 14.54
#